data_AF-A0A0Q6T4D8-F1
#
_entry.id   AF-A0A0Q6T4D8-F1
#
_cell.length_a   1.000
_cell.length_b   1.000
_cell.length_c   1.000
_cell.angle_alpha   90.00
_cell.angle_beta   90.00
_cell.angle_gamma   90.00
#
_symmetry.space_group_name_H-M   'P 1'
#
loop_
_entity.id
_entity.type
_entity.pdbx_description
1 polymer ?
#
loop_
_entity_poly.entity_id
_entity_poly.type
_entity_poly.pdbx_seq_one_letter_code
_entity_poly.pdbx_strand_id
1 'polypeptide(L)' 'MGQWRNEPMHPQHVELCQRVFDAACAARNIEIGSDARDPVAAYVLTLYRHGVRQEDELLERVLGGLDEES' A
#
# COMPACT_ATOMS: atom_id res chain seq x y z
N MET A 1 6.75 18.71 15.07
CA MET A 1 5.52 18.91 14.27
C MET A 1 5.54 17.83 13.18
N GLY A 2 4.57 16.94 12.96
CA GLY A 2 3.18 16.90 13.44
C GLY A 2 2.76 15.53 13.97
N GLN A 3 1.87 15.64 14.94
CA GLN A 3 0.86 14.74 15.46
C GLN A 3 0.29 13.72 14.45
N TRP A 4 0.78 12.48 14.50
CA TRP A 4 0.09 11.29 13.92
C TRP A 4 -0.15 10.22 14.99
N ARG A 5 -0.14 10.60 16.28
CA ARG A 5 -0.21 9.63 17.39
C ARG A 5 -1.65 9.32 17.84
N ASN A 6 -2.68 9.94 17.27
CA ASN A 6 -4.06 9.77 17.76
C ASN A 6 -5.20 10.19 16.81
N GLU A 7 -4.98 10.27 15.50
CA GLU A 7 -6.09 10.48 14.55
C GLU A 7 -6.38 9.14 13.85
N PRO A 8 -7.60 8.59 13.96
CA PRO A 8 -7.95 7.38 13.22
C PRO A 8 -7.76 7.68 11.73
N MET A 9 -7.13 6.76 10.99
CA MET A 9 -7.07 6.89 9.53
C MET A 9 -8.48 7.19 9.03
N HIS A 10 -8.64 8.34 8.38
CA HIS A 10 -9.92 8.69 7.77
C HIS A 10 -10.35 7.53 6.85
N PRO A 11 -11.61 7.11 6.83
CA PRO A 11 -12.05 5.95 6.05
C PRO A 11 -11.63 6.02 4.58
N GLN A 12 -11.61 7.23 4.01
CA GLN A 12 -11.12 7.48 2.65
C GLN A 12 -9.64 7.07 2.44
N HIS A 13 -8.80 7.22 3.46
CA HIS A 13 -7.39 6.79 3.40
C HIS A 13 -7.26 5.27 3.49
N VAL A 14 -8.12 4.62 4.29
CA VAL A 14 -8.17 3.16 4.37
C VAL A 14 -8.64 2.58 3.03
N GLU A 15 -9.69 3.16 2.44
CA GLU A 15 -10.19 2.75 1.12
C GLU A 15 -9.13 2.91 0.03
N LEU A 16 -8.38 4.02 0.01
CA LEU A 16 -7.29 4.22 -0.94
C LEU A 16 -6.20 3.16 -0.77
N CYS A 17 -5.71 2.95 0.46
CA CYS A 17 -4.72 1.91 0.73
C CYS A 17 -5.22 0.51 0.33
N GLN A 18 -6.49 0.20 0.58
CA GLN A 18 -7.07 -1.08 0.17
C GLN A 18 -7.15 -1.24 -1.35
N ARG A 19 -7.54 -0.20 -2.10
CA ARG A 19 -7.60 -0.25 -3.57
C ARG A 19 -6.23 -0.49 -4.18
N VAL A 20 -5.21 0.24 -3.71
CA VAL A 20 -3.84 0.07 -4.18
C VAL A 20 -3.31 -1.32 -3.82
N PHE A 21 -3.58 -1.80 -2.61
CA PHE A 21 -3.20 -3.14 -2.18
C PHE A 21 -3.86 -4.22 -3.05
N ASP A 22 -5.16 -4.10 -3.33
CA ASP A 22 -5.90 -5.06 -4.15
C ASP A 22 -5.39 -5.05 -5.59
N ALA A 23 -5.19 -3.87 -6.19
CA ALA A 23 -4.61 -3.71 -7.51
C ALA A 23 -3.18 -4.28 -7.59
N ALA A 24 -2.34 -4.04 -6.57
CA ALA A 24 -0.99 -4.60 -6.51
C ALA A 24 -1.02 -6.13 -6.38
N CYS A 25 -1.90 -6.69 -5.55
CA CYS A 25 -2.09 -8.14 -5.45
C CYS A 25 -2.57 -8.74 -6.78
N ALA A 26 -3.55 -8.10 -7.44
CA ALA A 26 -4.10 -8.55 -8.71
C ALA A 26 -3.06 -8.51 -9.83
N ALA A 27 -2.28 -7.42 -9.93
CA ALA A 27 -1.21 -7.28 -10.91
C ALA A 27 -0.13 -8.36 -10.73
N ARG A 28 0.19 -8.72 -9.48
CA ARG A 28 1.18 -9.76 -9.16
C ARG A 28 0.60 -11.18 -9.10
N ASN A 29 -0.68 -11.37 -9.41
CA ASN A 29 -1.38 -12.65 -9.28
C ASN A 29 -1.20 -13.31 -7.89
N ILE A 30 -1.17 -12.50 -6.83
CA ILE A 30 -1.05 -13.01 -5.46
C ILE A 30 -2.40 -13.57 -5.01
N GLU A 31 -2.40 -14.84 -4.61
CA GLU A 31 -3.60 -15.51 -4.13
C GLU A 31 -4.16 -14.87 -2.86
N ILE A 32 -5.50 -14.83 -2.79
CA ILE A 32 -6.23 -14.33 -1.64
C ILE A 32 -5.96 -15.25 -0.45
N GLY A 33 -5.19 -14.76 0.52
CA GLY A 33 -4.80 -15.51 1.73
C GLY A 33 -3.36 -16.02 1.72
N SER A 34 -2.58 -15.73 0.68
CA SER A 34 -1.15 -16.01 0.66
C SER A 34 -0.37 -15.05 1.57
N ASP A 35 0.64 -15.55 2.28
CA ASP A 35 1.58 -14.73 3.07
C ASP A 35 2.32 -13.69 2.22
N ALA A 36 2.35 -13.84 0.89
CA ALA A 36 2.90 -12.85 -0.03
C ALA A 36 2.11 -11.52 -0.04
N ARG A 37 0.91 -11.48 0.55
CA ARG A 37 0.11 -10.26 0.72
C ARG A 37 0.61 -9.36 1.85
N ASP A 38 1.13 -9.96 2.93
CA ASP A 38 1.64 -9.21 4.08
C ASP A 38 2.71 -8.17 3.71
N PRO A 39 3.77 -8.51 2.94
CA PRO A 39 4.76 -7.52 2.54
C PRO A 39 4.17 -6.42 1.64
N VAL A 40 3.19 -6.74 0.79
CA VAL A 40 2.51 -5.74 -0.06
C VAL A 40 1.76 -4.72 0.81
N ALA A 41 0.99 -5.19 1.78
CA ALA A 41 0.25 -4.33 2.70
C ALA A 41 1.19 -3.44 3.53
N ALA A 42 2.28 -4.02 4.04
CA ALA A 42 3.30 -3.27 4.78
C ALA A 42 3.96 -2.19 3.92
N TYR A 43 4.23 -2.49 2.64
CA TYR A 43 4.85 -1.55 1.71
C TYR A 43 3.91 -0.39 1.33
N VAL A 44 2.64 -0.68 1.03
CA VAL A 44 1.59 0.31 0.78
C VAL A 44 1.48 1.30 1.95
N LEU A 45 1.41 0.78 3.19
CA LEU A 45 1.33 1.61 4.39
C LEU A 45 2.61 2.44 4.60
N THR A 46 3.78 1.88 4.30
CA THR A 46 5.06 2.58 4.42
C THR A 46 5.11 3.76 3.45
N LEU A 47 4.80 3.55 2.17
CA LEU A 47 4.75 4.62 1.17
C LEU A 47 3.72 5.69 1.51
N TYR A 48 2.55 5.29 2.00
CA TYR A 48 1.53 6.22 2.45
C TYR A 48 2.02 7.09 3.62
N ARG A 49 2.74 6.50 4.59
CA ARG A 49 3.36 7.23 5.71
C ARG A 49 4.50 8.14 5.27
N HIS A 50 5.20 7.80 4.20
CA HIS A 50 6.22 8.65 3.58
C HIS A 50 5.62 9.88 2.88
N GLY A 51 4.30 9.95 2.70
CA GLY A 51 3.60 11.10 2.14
C GLY A 51 3.03 10.85 0.75
N VAL A 52 3.13 9.64 0.21
CA VAL A 52 2.53 9.26 -1.07
C VAL A 52 1.02 9.08 -0.86
N ARG A 53 0.24 10.06 -1.31
CA ARG A 53 -1.23 10.04 -1.14
C ARG A 53 -2.01 9.80 -2.44
N GLN A 54 -1.32 9.75 -3.57
CA GLN A 54 -1.94 9.52 -4.88
C GLN A 54 -2.03 8.02 -5.14
N GLU A 55 -3.21 7.55 -5.55
CA GLU A 55 -3.49 6.13 -5.81
C GLU A 55 -2.54 5.55 -6.88
N ASP A 56 -2.46 6.19 -8.06
CA ASP A 56 -1.55 5.80 -9.15
C ASP A 56 -0.08 5.77 -8.70
N GLU A 57 0.42 6.86 -8.11
CA GLU A 57 1.83 6.92 -7.68
C GLU A 57 2.15 5.85 -6.63
N LEU A 58 1.22 5.60 -5.69
CA LEU A 58 1.37 4.58 -4.68
C LEU A 58 1.44 3.20 -5.34
N LEU A 59 0.55 2.91 -6.30
CA LEU A 59 0.52 1.65 -7.01
C LEU A 59 1.79 1.43 -7.83
N GLU A 60 2.21 2.43 -8.62
CA GLU A 60 3.45 2.35 -9.41
C GLU A 60 4.68 2.11 -8.54
N ARG A 61 4.77 2.81 -7.39
CA ARG A 61 5.85 2.60 -6.41
C ARG A 61 5.82 1.22 -5.78
N VAL A 62 4.64 0.70 -5.44
CA VAL A 62 4.48 -0.64 -4.87
C VAL A 62 4.89 -1.70 -5.89
N LEU A 63 4.44 -1.56 -7.13
CA LEU A 63 4.74 -2.50 -8.20
C LEU A 63 6.23 -2.48 -8.57
N GLY A 64 6.82 -1.29 -8.74
CA GLY A 64 8.23 -1.15 -9.06
C GLY A 64 9.17 -1.51 -7.91
N GLY A 65 8.82 -1.14 -6.68
CA GLY A 65 9.67 -1.39 -5.50
C GLY A 65 9.75 -2.86 -5.08
N LEU A 66 8.73 -3.65 -5.41
CA LEU A 66 8.70 -5.09 -5.12
C LEU A 66 9.27 -5.96 -6.25
N ASP A 67 9.57 -5.38 -7.41
CA ASP A 67 10.18 -6.07 -8.56
C ASP A 67 11.73 -6.10 -8.45
N GLU A 68 12.31 -5.07 -7.82
CA GLU A 68 13.77 -4.94 -7.60
C GLU A 68 14.32 -5.94 -6.54
N GLU A 69 13.45 -6.68 -5.84
CA GLU A 69 13.84 -7.74 -4.88
C GLU A 69 13.81 -9.16 -5.50
N SER A 70 13.83 -9.29 -6.83
CA SER A 70 13.93 -10.60 -7.53
C SER A 70 15.36 -11.10 -7.75
#